data_AF-A0A1Q7WDU5-F1
#
_entry.id   AF-A0A1Q7WDU5-F1
#
_cell.length_a   1.000
_cell.length_b   1.000
_cell.length_c   1.000
_cell.angle_alpha   90.00
_cell.angle_beta   90.00
_cell.angle_gamma   90.00
#
_symmetry.space_group_name_H-M   'P 1'
#
loop_
_entity.id
_entity.type
_entity.pdbx_description
1 polymer ?
#
loop_
_entity_poly.entity_id
_entity_poly.type
_entity_poly.pdbx_seq_one_letter_code
_entity_poly.pdbx_strand_id
1 'polypeptide(L)'
;MTPEVDLKLAARITAAIIPSYTRATNEVQPRDPVTDASNVTHSLFAHLEQKQLALTLRLTYPFNASTSLQVYAQPFVSKGTYSNVRELSATPRAPDFASRYRPYADTAVSNHPGGFNYKQFRSNVVFRWEYRPGSTLFVVWSQGRQASADVEGRRGFGGDIGDLFDLRPDNSFLVKLSYWINR
;
A
#
# COMPACT_ATOMS: atom_id res chain seq x y z
N MET A 1 -7.45 -11.73 -5.81
CA MET A 1 -8.77 -12.08 -5.24
C MET A 1 -9.06 -11.12 -4.10
N THR A 2 -10.30 -10.65 -3.97
CA THR A 2 -10.76 -9.68 -2.96
C THR A 2 -12.01 -10.21 -2.27
N PRO A 3 -11.89 -11.16 -1.33
CA PRO A 3 -13.02 -11.57 -0.53
C PRO A 3 -13.43 -10.45 0.45
N GLU A 4 -14.72 -10.35 0.75
CA GLU A 4 -15.30 -9.40 1.71
C GLU A 4 -16.06 -10.19 2.77
N VAL A 5 -15.85 -9.84 4.05
CA VAL A 5 -16.55 -10.45 5.18
C VAL A 5 -17.20 -9.34 5.99
N ASP A 6 -18.53 -9.35 6.03
CA ASP A 6 -19.34 -8.48 6.87
C ASP A 6 -19.78 -9.20 8.15
N LEU A 7 -19.58 -8.54 9.28
CA LEU A 7 -19.92 -9.05 10.60
C LEU A 7 -20.88 -8.09 11.30
N LYS A 8 -22.03 -8.61 11.74
CA LYS A 8 -22.93 -7.94 12.69
C LYS A 8 -22.70 -8.54 14.07
N LEU A 9 -21.86 -7.89 14.88
CA LEU A 9 -21.43 -8.42 16.18
C LEU A 9 -22.49 -8.22 17.28
N ALA A 10 -23.39 -7.24 17.11
CA ALA A 10 -24.58 -7.02 17.93
C ALA A 10 -25.63 -6.28 17.09
N ALA A 11 -26.85 -6.07 17.61
CA ALA A 11 -27.97 -5.43 16.89
C ALA A 11 -27.68 -4.03 16.31
N ARG A 12 -26.53 -3.42 16.61
CA ARG A 12 -26.14 -2.07 16.17
C ARG A 12 -24.67 -1.92 15.74
N ILE A 13 -23.84 -2.96 15.87
CA ILE A 13 -22.41 -2.89 15.55
C ILE A 13 -22.21 -3.50 14.17
N THR A 14 -21.64 -2.73 13.25
CA THR A 14 -21.27 -3.21 11.92
C THR A 14 -19.76 -3.15 11.78
N ALA A 15 -19.16 -4.28 11.44
CA ALA A 15 -17.75 -4.38 11.10
C ALA A 15 -17.60 -5.07 9.74
N ALA A 16 -16.72 -4.54 8.89
CA ALA A 16 -16.35 -5.15 7.62
C ALA A 16 -14.83 -5.33 7.57
N ILE A 17 -14.41 -6.52 7.13
CA ILE A 17 -13.02 -6.88 6.94
C ILE A 17 -12.86 -7.35 5.49
N ILE A 18 -12.05 -6.62 4.73
CA ILE A 18 -11.90 -6.83 3.29
C ILE A 18 -10.41 -7.03 2.99
N PRO A 19 -9.91 -8.28 3.06
CA PRO A 19 -8.57 -8.59 2.62
C PRO A 19 -8.50 -8.63 1.09
N SER A 20 -7.40 -8.14 0.54
CA SER A 20 -7.08 -8.17 -0.88
C SER A 20 -5.67 -8.70 -1.07
N TYR A 21 -5.54 -9.73 -1.91
CA TYR A 21 -4.26 -10.22 -2.35
C TYR A 21 -4.19 -10.26 -3.86
N THR A 22 -3.14 -9.66 -4.41
CA THR A 22 -2.84 -9.65 -5.84
C THR A 22 -1.41 -10.11 -6.06
N ARG A 23 -1.22 -10.91 -7.11
CA ARG A 23 0.09 -11.23 -7.67
C ARG A 23 0.04 -10.89 -9.15
N ALA A 24 1.00 -10.10 -9.59
CA ALA A 24 1.14 -9.70 -10.98
C ALA A 24 2.56 -10.00 -11.44
N THR A 25 2.69 -10.40 -12.70
CA THR A 25 3.96 -10.63 -13.37
C THR A 25 4.02 -9.73 -14.58
N ASN A 26 5.11 -8.99 -14.74
CA ASN A 26 5.36 -8.18 -15.93
C ASN A 26 6.69 -8.60 -16.54
N GLU A 27 6.65 -9.14 -17.76
CA GLU A 27 7.85 -9.57 -18.48
C GLU A 27 8.75 -8.40 -18.91
N VAL A 28 8.18 -7.21 -19.07
CA VAL A 28 8.88 -6.01 -19.58
C VAL A 28 8.55 -4.83 -18.69
N GLN A 29 9.16 -4.78 -17.52
CA GLN A 29 9.12 -3.62 -16.65
C GLN A 29 10.31 -2.70 -16.97
N PRO A 30 10.10 -1.45 -17.42
CA PRO A 30 11.18 -0.49 -17.62
C PRO A 30 11.97 -0.24 -16.33
N ARG A 31 13.27 -0.02 -16.50
CA ARG A 31 14.22 0.34 -15.45
C ARG A 31 14.97 1.61 -15.82
N ASP A 32 15.59 2.21 -14.82
CA ASP A 32 16.47 3.34 -15.03
C ASP A 32 17.59 2.95 -16.02
N PRO A 33 17.87 3.79 -17.05
CA PRO A 33 18.94 3.53 -17.97
C PRO A 33 20.30 3.50 -17.28
N VAL A 34 21.22 2.68 -17.78
CA VAL A 34 22.59 2.57 -17.27
C VAL A 34 23.57 2.97 -18.37
N THR A 35 24.52 3.85 -18.04
CA THR A 35 25.62 4.21 -18.93
C THR A 35 26.83 3.35 -18.61
N ASP A 36 27.36 2.66 -19.63
CA ASP A 36 28.52 1.80 -19.46
C ASP A 36 29.86 2.57 -19.47
N ALA A 37 30.96 1.84 -19.27
CA ALA A 37 32.31 2.41 -19.30
C ALA A 37 32.72 2.95 -20.69
N SER A 38 32.01 2.57 -21.75
CA SER A 38 32.20 3.10 -23.12
C SER A 38 31.35 4.35 -23.39
N ASN A 39 30.70 4.89 -22.35
CA ASN A 39 29.81 6.04 -22.42
C ASN A 39 28.58 5.83 -23.31
N VAL A 40 28.11 4.58 -23.42
CA VAL A 40 26.87 4.20 -24.12
C VAL A 40 25.76 4.00 -23.09
N THR A 41 24.63 4.69 -23.29
CA THR A 41 23.44 4.56 -22.43
C THR A 41 22.54 3.43 -22.91
N HIS A 42 22.29 2.47 -22.03
CA HIS A 42 21.47 1.29 -22.27
C HIS A 42 20.12 1.43 -21.58
N SER A 43 19.04 1.32 -22.36
CA SER A 43 17.67 1.27 -21.83
C SER A 43 17.37 -0.12 -21.33
N LEU A 44 17.14 -0.25 -20.02
CA LEU A 44 16.97 -1.54 -19.36
C LEU A 44 15.50 -1.88 -19.11
N PHE A 45 15.22 -3.17 -19.18
CA PHE A 45 13.96 -3.79 -18.84
C PHE A 45 14.22 -4.99 -17.94
N ALA A 46 13.29 -5.33 -17.07
CA ALA A 46 13.39 -6.51 -16.23
C ALA A 46 12.04 -7.20 -16.11
N HIS A 47 12.07 -8.52 -15.89
CA HIS A 47 10.91 -9.25 -15.43
C HIS A 47 10.62 -8.83 -13.97
N LEU A 48 9.39 -8.45 -13.67
CA LEU A 48 8.92 -8.08 -12.34
C LEU A 48 7.88 -9.09 -11.86
N GLU A 49 8.15 -9.74 -10.73
CA GLU A 49 7.11 -10.38 -9.93
C GLU A 49 6.71 -9.46 -8.79
N GLN A 50 5.45 -9.01 -8.77
CA GLN A 50 4.91 -8.14 -7.73
C GLN A 50 3.80 -8.86 -6.95
N LYS A 51 3.83 -8.71 -5.63
CA LYS A 51 2.82 -9.23 -4.71
C LYS A 51 2.33 -8.09 -3.83
N GLN A 52 1.02 -7.93 -3.74
CA GLN A 52 0.40 -6.89 -2.92
C GLN A 52 -0.62 -7.52 -1.97
N LEU A 53 -0.59 -7.06 -0.73
CA LEU A 53 -1.55 -7.39 0.32
C LEU A 53 -2.14 -6.09 0.86
N ALA A 54 -3.45 -5.99 0.86
CA ALA A 54 -4.19 -4.94 1.54
C ALA A 54 -5.21 -5.56 2.49
N LEU A 55 -5.47 -4.91 3.61
CA LEU A 55 -6.59 -5.23 4.48
C LEU A 55 -7.37 -3.96 4.74
N THR A 56 -8.64 -3.92 4.39
CA THR A 56 -9.50 -2.77 4.75
C THR A 56 -10.38 -3.16 5.92
N LEU A 57 -10.32 -2.36 6.99
CA LEU A 57 -11.16 -2.49 8.18
C LEU A 57 -12.10 -1.30 8.25
N ARG A 58 -13.39 -1.58 8.39
CA ARG A 58 -14.42 -0.56 8.64
C ARG A 58 -15.24 -0.99 9.84
N LEU A 59 -15.30 -0.15 10.87
CA LEU A 59 -16.09 -0.39 12.07
C LEU A 59 -16.97 0.81 12.34
N THR A 60 -18.26 0.56 12.55
CA THR A 60 -19.23 1.54 13.03
C THR A 60 -19.82 1.03 14.33
N TYR A 61 -19.60 1.79 15.40
CA TYR A 61 -20.05 1.47 16.75
C TYR A 61 -20.89 2.62 17.32
N PRO A 62 -22.22 2.55 17.26
CA PRO A 62 -23.09 3.49 17.97
C PRO A 62 -23.23 3.04 19.44
N PHE A 63 -22.60 3.77 20.37
CA PHE A 63 -22.73 3.50 21.80
C PHE A 63 -24.19 3.68 22.26
N ASN A 64 -24.86 4.72 21.75
CA ASN A 64 -26.27 5.04 21.99
C ASN A 64 -26.80 5.93 20.84
N ALA A 65 -28.01 6.49 20.97
CA ALA A 65 -28.62 7.33 19.92
C ALA A 65 -27.85 8.66 19.65
N SER A 66 -27.08 9.15 20.62
CA SER A 66 -26.35 10.42 20.54
C SER A 66 -24.83 10.27 20.43
N THR A 67 -24.28 9.07 20.63
CA THR A 67 -22.84 8.82 20.64
C THR A 67 -22.45 7.68 19.70
N SER A 68 -21.50 7.94 18.80
CA SER A 68 -20.98 6.93 17.87
C SER A 68 -19.47 7.06 17.63
N LEU A 69 -18.86 5.94 17.26
CA LEU A 69 -17.48 5.83 16.80
C LEU A 69 -17.46 5.18 15.42
N GLN A 70 -16.71 5.77 14.50
CA GLN A 70 -16.39 5.18 13.20
C GLN A 70 -14.88 5.02 13.11
N VAL A 71 -14.43 3.84 12.68
CA VAL A 71 -13.01 3.52 12.49
C VAL A 71 -12.81 2.99 11.09
N TYR A 72 -11.89 3.59 10.37
CA TYR A 72 -11.32 3.10 9.13
C TYR A 72 -9.85 2.80 9.36
N ALA A 73 -9.38 1.62 8.97
CA ALA A 73 -7.96 1.29 9.01
C ALA A 73 -7.58 0.44 7.80
N GLN A 74 -6.42 0.71 7.22
CA GLN A 74 -5.93 0.04 6.03
C GLN A 74 -4.42 -0.14 6.06
N PRO A 75 -3.90 -1.26 6.58
CA PRO A 75 -2.53 -1.68 6.31
C PRO A 75 -2.42 -2.21 4.86
N PHE A 76 -1.32 -1.87 4.23
CA PHE A 76 -0.99 -2.18 2.84
C PHE A 76 0.50 -2.52 2.73
N VAL A 77 0.82 -3.59 2.02
CA VAL A 77 2.18 -3.98 1.69
C VAL A 77 2.23 -4.37 0.21
N SER A 78 3.16 -3.80 -0.53
CA SER A 78 3.43 -4.11 -1.94
C SER A 78 4.91 -4.33 -2.10
N LYS A 79 5.31 -5.51 -2.56
CA LYS A 79 6.71 -5.84 -2.74
C LYS A 79 6.92 -6.62 -4.03
N GLY A 80 8.12 -6.53 -4.57
CA GLY A 80 8.45 -7.23 -5.80
C GLY A 80 9.95 -7.40 -6.00
N THR A 81 10.27 -8.43 -6.78
CA THR A 81 11.65 -8.74 -7.18
C THR A 81 11.77 -8.61 -8.67
N TYR A 82 12.85 -7.96 -9.09
CA TYR A 82 13.24 -7.91 -10.48
C TYR A 82 14.12 -9.10 -10.82
N SER A 83 14.00 -9.61 -12.03
CA SER A 83 14.86 -10.68 -12.56
C SER A 83 15.01 -10.51 -14.07
N ASN A 84 15.91 -11.28 -14.68
CA ASN A 84 16.07 -11.33 -16.14
C ASN A 84 16.22 -9.93 -16.75
N VAL A 85 17.28 -9.22 -16.35
CA VAL A 85 17.56 -7.87 -16.88
C VAL A 85 17.93 -7.99 -18.36
N ARG A 86 17.23 -7.23 -19.18
CA ARG A 86 17.35 -7.21 -20.63
C ARG A 86 17.49 -5.78 -21.12
N GLU A 87 18.09 -5.64 -22.29
CA GLU A 87 18.11 -4.40 -23.04
C GLU A 87 17.48 -4.59 -24.42
N LEU A 88 17.22 -3.49 -25.10
CA LEU A 88 16.72 -3.52 -26.46
C LEU A 88 17.80 -4.10 -27.40
N SER A 89 17.42 -5.05 -28.25
CA SER A 89 18.34 -5.62 -29.23
C SER A 89 18.61 -4.65 -30.39
N ALA A 90 19.57 -5.00 -31.26
CA ALA A 90 19.83 -4.26 -32.49
C ALA A 90 18.65 -4.28 -33.49
N THR A 91 17.64 -5.14 -33.26
CA THR A 91 16.41 -5.24 -34.05
C THR A 91 15.15 -5.10 -33.18
N PRO A 92 14.86 -3.89 -32.66
CA PRO A 92 13.74 -3.64 -31.73
C PRO A 92 12.35 -3.96 -32.31
N ARG A 93 12.23 -3.94 -33.64
CA ARG A 93 11.00 -4.17 -34.40
C ARG A 93 10.90 -5.60 -34.94
N ALA A 94 11.71 -6.53 -34.44
CA ALA A 94 11.63 -7.93 -34.83
C ALA A 94 10.19 -8.46 -34.68
N PRO A 95 9.69 -9.30 -35.60
CA PRO A 95 8.32 -9.81 -35.53
C PRO A 95 8.08 -10.61 -34.25
N ASP A 96 9.04 -11.41 -33.83
CA ASP A 96 8.99 -12.19 -32.60
C ASP A 96 9.45 -11.38 -31.38
N PHE A 97 8.79 -11.61 -30.25
CA PHE A 97 9.04 -10.86 -29.02
C PHE A 97 10.44 -11.15 -28.43
N ALA A 98 10.91 -12.39 -28.53
CA ALA A 98 12.19 -12.80 -27.95
C ALA A 98 13.38 -12.09 -28.61
N SER A 99 13.36 -11.88 -29.93
CA SER A 99 14.44 -11.20 -30.67
C SER A 99 14.46 -9.68 -30.50
N ARG A 100 13.44 -9.06 -29.89
CA ARG A 100 13.42 -7.62 -29.59
C ARG A 100 14.28 -7.25 -28.39
N TYR A 101 14.57 -8.22 -27.52
CA TYR A 101 15.30 -8.02 -26.28
C TYR A 101 16.49 -8.98 -26.22
N ARG A 102 17.58 -8.55 -25.59
CA ARG A 102 18.72 -9.43 -25.28
C ARG A 102 19.11 -9.28 -23.81
N PRO A 103 19.70 -10.31 -23.18
CA PRO A 103 20.22 -10.19 -21.83
C PRO A 103 21.24 -9.06 -21.73
N TYR A 104 21.18 -8.27 -20.66
CA TYR A 104 22.17 -7.23 -20.41
C TYR A 104 23.49 -7.86 -19.94
N ALA A 105 24.60 -7.51 -20.61
CA ALA A 105 25.87 -8.21 -20.46
C ALA A 105 26.58 -7.91 -19.12
N ASP A 106 26.35 -6.74 -18.52
CA ASP A 106 26.99 -6.40 -17.24
C ASP A 106 26.38 -7.20 -16.09
N THR A 107 27.16 -8.14 -15.57
CA THR A 107 26.79 -9.00 -14.44
C THR A 107 26.64 -8.24 -13.11
N ALA A 108 27.27 -7.08 -12.95
CA ALA A 108 27.08 -6.26 -11.76
C ALA A 108 25.61 -5.80 -11.65
N VAL A 109 24.99 -5.50 -12.79
CA VAL A 109 23.59 -5.09 -12.90
C VAL A 109 22.65 -6.29 -12.99
N SER A 110 22.96 -7.28 -13.83
CA SER A 110 22.04 -8.40 -14.09
C SER A 110 21.91 -9.39 -12.93
N ASN A 111 22.95 -9.56 -12.10
CA ASN A 111 22.89 -10.39 -10.88
C ASN A 111 22.30 -9.66 -9.68
N HIS A 112 22.29 -8.32 -9.69
CA HIS A 112 21.72 -7.49 -8.64
C HIS A 112 20.62 -6.59 -9.18
N PRO A 113 19.56 -7.17 -9.78
CA PRO A 113 18.46 -6.37 -10.29
C PRO A 113 17.76 -5.63 -9.14
N GLY A 114 17.80 -6.13 -7.92
CA GLY A 114 17.15 -5.47 -6.77
C GLY A 114 15.65 -5.73 -6.76
N GLY A 115 14.89 -4.85 -6.11
CA GLY A 115 13.45 -5.03 -5.93
C GLY A 115 12.81 -3.81 -5.32
N PHE A 116 11.67 -4.02 -4.70
CA PHE A 116 11.09 -3.02 -3.82
C PHE A 116 10.26 -3.67 -2.73
N ASN A 117 10.12 -2.99 -1.60
CA ASN A 117 9.17 -3.30 -0.55
C ASN A 117 8.59 -1.99 -0.03
N TYR A 118 7.32 -1.75 -0.36
CA TYR A 118 6.56 -0.57 0.05
C TYR A 118 5.50 -0.98 1.06
N LYS A 119 5.42 -0.26 2.18
CA LYS A 119 4.50 -0.52 3.28
C LYS A 119 3.80 0.77 3.64
N GLN A 120 2.49 0.72 3.88
CA GLN A 120 1.71 1.87 4.28
C GLN A 120 0.56 1.48 5.19
N PHE A 121 0.31 2.31 6.20
CA PHE A 121 -0.88 2.24 7.05
C PHE A 121 -1.61 3.56 6.97
N ARG A 122 -2.94 3.50 6.78
CA ARG A 122 -3.83 4.66 6.85
C ARG A 122 -4.97 4.37 7.81
N SER A 123 -5.23 5.27 8.74
CA SER A 123 -6.34 5.14 9.69
C SER A 123 -7.04 6.47 9.93
N ASN A 124 -8.36 6.42 10.07
CA ASN A 124 -9.21 7.53 10.48
C ASN A 124 -10.20 7.05 11.54
N VAL A 125 -10.24 7.74 12.66
CA VAL A 125 -11.15 7.49 13.78
C VAL A 125 -11.98 8.75 13.99
N VAL A 126 -13.30 8.61 13.94
CA VAL A 126 -14.25 9.70 14.13
C VAL A 126 -15.17 9.35 15.29
N PHE A 127 -15.06 10.09 16.37
CA PHE A 127 -15.99 10.05 17.48
C PHE A 127 -16.96 11.23 17.37
N ARG A 128 -18.26 10.93 17.43
CA ARG A 128 -19.34 11.93 17.46
C ARG A 128 -20.13 11.77 18.75
N TRP A 129 -20.39 12.87 19.43
CA TRP A 129 -21.26 12.91 20.60
C TRP A 129 -22.18 14.13 20.58
N GLU A 130 -23.49 13.89 20.62
CA GLU A 130 -24.51 14.90 20.89
C GLU A 130 -24.82 14.92 22.39
N TYR A 131 -24.26 15.88 23.10
CA TYR A 131 -24.35 15.95 24.57
C TYR A 131 -25.61 16.67 25.05
N ARG A 132 -26.22 17.48 24.17
CA ARG A 132 -27.54 18.10 24.34
C ARG A 132 -28.20 18.21 22.96
N PRO A 133 -29.55 18.27 22.88
CA PRO A 133 -30.23 18.52 21.61
C PRO A 133 -29.64 19.73 20.89
N GLY A 134 -29.17 19.53 19.66
CA GLY A 134 -28.55 20.58 18.84
C GLY A 134 -27.11 20.94 19.20
N SER A 135 -26.49 20.29 20.19
CA SER A 135 -25.10 20.54 20.62
C SER A 135 -24.24 19.29 20.43
N THR A 136 -23.19 19.39 19.62
CA THR A 136 -22.38 18.24 19.18
C THR A 136 -20.89 18.45 19.39
N LEU A 137 -20.18 17.36 19.68
CA LEU A 137 -18.74 17.25 19.73
C LEU A 137 -18.29 16.23 18.68
N PHE A 138 -17.29 16.60 17.89
CA PHE A 138 -16.54 15.69 17.04
C PHE A 138 -15.10 15.65 17.48
N VAL A 139 -14.56 14.44 17.61
CA VAL A 139 -13.13 14.20 17.81
C VAL A 139 -12.68 13.31 16.66
N VAL A 140 -11.76 13.82 15.84
CA VAL A 140 -11.23 13.12 14.68
C VAL A 140 -9.74 12.90 14.89
N TRP A 141 -9.32 11.66 14.74
CA TRP A 141 -7.92 11.27 14.79
C TRP A 141 -7.55 10.51 13.51
N SER A 142 -6.60 11.05 12.79
CA SER A 142 -6.03 10.44 11.59
C SER A 142 -4.59 10.03 11.87
N GLN A 143 -4.22 8.84 11.40
CA GLN A 143 -2.87 8.30 11.56
C GLN A 143 -2.38 7.71 10.25
N GLY A 144 -1.13 8.02 9.89
CA GLY A 144 -0.42 7.46 8.75
C GLY A 144 0.91 6.85 9.17
N ARG A 145 1.34 5.80 8.47
CA ARG A 145 2.70 5.25 8.52
C ARG A 145 3.11 4.84 7.11
N GLN A 146 4.36 5.01 6.74
CA GLN A 146 4.87 4.52 5.46
C GLN A 146 6.38 4.29 5.50
N ALA A 147 6.83 3.29 4.75
CA ALA A 147 8.25 3.06 4.47
C ALA A 147 8.42 2.38 3.11
N SER A 148 9.58 2.56 2.51
CA SER A 148 10.01 1.89 1.29
C SER A 148 11.44 1.39 1.43
N ALA A 149 11.76 0.31 0.74
CA ALA A 149 13.11 -0.20 0.57
C ALA A 149 13.31 -0.68 -0.88
N ASP A 150 14.54 -0.61 -1.37
CA ASP A 150 14.91 -0.94 -2.78
C ASP A 150 15.18 -2.45 -3.00
N VAL A 151 14.67 -3.27 -2.09
CA VAL A 151 14.75 -4.74 -2.14
C VAL A 151 13.44 -5.33 -1.62
N GLU A 152 13.01 -6.49 -2.15
CA GLU A 152 11.80 -7.20 -1.66
C GLU A 152 11.90 -7.52 -0.16
N GLY A 153 13.12 -7.80 0.31
CA GLY A 153 13.38 -8.28 1.67
C GLY A 153 13.02 -9.76 1.83
N ARG A 154 13.51 -10.38 2.92
CA ARG A 154 13.32 -11.81 3.19
C ARG A 154 12.06 -12.11 4.02
N ARG A 155 11.42 -11.08 4.57
CA ARG A 155 10.26 -11.25 5.45
C ARG A 155 9.00 -11.55 4.64
N GLY A 156 8.13 -12.39 5.20
CA GLY A 156 6.77 -12.57 4.70
C GLY A 156 5.90 -11.33 4.98
N PHE A 157 4.68 -11.31 4.43
CA PHE A 157 3.75 -10.19 4.62
C PHE A 157 3.44 -9.87 6.09
N GLY A 158 3.31 -10.89 6.95
CA GLY A 158 3.08 -10.66 8.38
C GLY A 158 4.24 -9.93 9.06
N GLY A 159 5.48 -10.28 8.71
CA GLY A 159 6.67 -9.57 9.20
C GLY A 159 6.75 -8.14 8.68
N ASP A 160 6.36 -7.91 7.41
CA ASP A 160 6.30 -6.57 6.84
C ASP A 160 5.23 -5.69 7.50
N ILE A 161 4.07 -6.27 7.83
CA ILE A 161 3.04 -5.58 8.61
C ILE A 161 3.53 -5.27 10.02
N GLY A 162 4.27 -6.18 10.65
CA GLY A 162 4.93 -5.93 11.95
C GLY A 162 5.85 -4.70 11.87
N ASP A 163 6.78 -4.69 10.91
CA ASP A 163 7.67 -3.54 10.69
C ASP A 163 6.90 -2.23 10.47
N LEU A 164 5.80 -2.28 9.71
CA LEU A 164 4.95 -1.12 9.46
C LEU A 164 4.37 -0.53 10.76
N PHE A 165 4.03 -1.37 11.74
CA PHE A 165 3.52 -0.94 13.05
C PHE A 165 4.62 -0.64 14.08
N ASP A 166 5.89 -0.89 13.76
CA ASP A 166 7.04 -0.38 14.52
C ASP A 166 7.48 1.01 14.07
N LEU A 167 7.07 1.43 12.85
CA LEU A 167 7.35 2.79 12.35
C LEU A 167 6.69 3.86 13.21
N ARG A 168 7.40 4.99 13.37
CA ARG A 168 6.86 6.19 14.00
C ARG A 168 5.65 6.69 13.18
N PRO A 169 4.48 6.90 13.81
CA PRO A 169 3.31 7.39 13.11
C PRO A 169 3.26 8.91 12.95
N ASP A 170 2.74 9.33 11.80
CA ASP A 170 2.27 10.68 11.56
C ASP A 170 0.82 10.79 12.04
N ASN A 171 0.55 11.70 12.97
CA ASN A 171 -0.77 11.86 13.60
C ASN A 171 -1.34 13.25 13.32
N SER A 172 -2.65 13.29 13.07
CA SER A 172 -3.42 14.53 13.00
C SER A 172 -4.65 14.41 13.88
N PHE A 173 -4.94 15.46 14.63
CA PHE A 173 -6.03 15.47 15.61
C PHE A 173 -6.86 16.74 15.43
N LEU A 174 -8.18 16.57 15.41
CA LEU A 174 -9.14 17.67 15.26
C LEU A 174 -10.27 17.51 16.27
N VAL A 175 -10.62 18.61 16.91
CA VAL A 175 -11.79 18.70 17.78
C VAL A 175 -12.70 19.80 17.27
N LYS A 176 -13.98 19.49 17.11
CA LYS A 176 -15.01 20.47 16.76
C LYS A 176 -16.12 20.41 17.78
N LEU A 177 -16.41 21.53 18.40
CA LEU A 177 -17.51 21.70 19.34
C LEU A 177 -18.57 22.61 18.73
N SER A 178 -19.84 22.28 18.93
CA SER A 178 -20.98 23.12 18.58
C SER A 178 -21.95 23.13 19.75
N TYR A 179 -22.43 24.32 20.10
CA TYR A 179 -23.31 24.55 21.23
C TYR A 179 -24.54 25.34 20.78
N TRP A 180 -25.72 24.80 21.04
CA TRP A 180 -26.99 25.49 20.79
C TRP A 180 -27.39 26.31 22.02
N ILE A 181 -27.59 27.61 21.83
CA ILE A 181 -28.07 28.52 22.88
C ILE A 181 -29.57 28.71 22.64
N ASN A 182 -30.41 28.16 23.51
CA ASN A 182 -31.82 28.51 23.56
C ASN A 182 -32.01 29.69 24.51
N ARG A 183 -32.73 30.72 24.06
CA ARG A 183 -33.09 31.90 24.85
C ARG A 183 -34.58 31.91 25.13
#